data_AF-A0A1H7YKY4-F1
#
_entry.id   AF-A0A1H7YKY4-F1
#
_cell.length_a   1.000
_cell.length_b   1.000
_cell.length_c   1.000
_cell.angle_alpha   90.00
_cell.angle_beta   90.00
_cell.angle_gamma   90.00
#
_symmetry.space_group_name_H-M   'P 1'
#
loop_
_entity.id
_entity.type
_entity.pdbx_description
1 polymer ?
#
loop_
_entity_poly.entity_id
_entity_poly.type
_entity_poly.pdbx_seq_one_letter_code
_entity_poly.pdbx_strand_id
1 'polypeptide(L)'
;MSSPEHSPLGKSTTYADRYDPGLLFPIPRQGKRDEIGVAEGDLPFHGVDVWNGYELSWLDLRGKPVVAVAEFRFPATTPNIVESKSFKLYLNSFAQERMAGTAAVHDTLRRDLSAASGGTVDIVLRAPNELDGTPLGEPEGLLLDTQDLDFDSYGPPRADFLGTHDGVVTETLVSHLLRSNCPVTGQPDWGSVQVAYTGNAIDRAGLLRYLVSFRSHTEFHEQCVERIFMDIRARCAPRELSVYARYTRRGGLDINPFRSTDVAAVPGNPRGARQ
;
A
#
# COMPACT_ATOMS: atom_id res chain seq x y z
N MET A 1 3.76 -14.91 -18.89
CA MET A 1 4.28 -13.75 -18.15
C MET A 1 3.13 -12.76 -17.99
N SER A 2 2.74 -12.42 -16.76
CA SER A 2 1.76 -11.35 -16.50
C SER A 2 2.48 -10.00 -16.62
N SER A 3 2.01 -9.16 -17.54
CA SER A 3 2.54 -7.81 -17.73
C SER A 3 1.43 -6.78 -17.42
N PRO A 4 1.73 -5.60 -16.85
CA PRO A 4 0.72 -4.62 -16.47
C PRO A 4 -0.28 -4.26 -17.58
N GLU A 5 0.10 -4.26 -18.86
CA GLU A 5 -0.84 -4.01 -19.97
C GLU A 5 -1.99 -5.04 -20.08
N HIS A 6 -1.81 -6.23 -19.51
CA HIS A 6 -2.85 -7.27 -19.49
C HIS A 6 -3.84 -7.11 -18.34
N SER A 7 -3.61 -6.17 -17.41
CA SER A 7 -4.54 -5.85 -16.32
C SER A 7 -5.92 -5.43 -16.86
N PRO A 8 -7.03 -5.72 -16.14
CA PRO A 8 -8.36 -5.21 -16.47
C PRO A 8 -8.48 -3.69 -16.25
N LEU A 9 -7.51 -3.04 -15.59
CA LEU A 9 -7.52 -1.62 -15.29
C LEU A 9 -7.50 -0.76 -16.57
N GLY A 10 -8.34 0.28 -16.61
CA GLY A 10 -8.58 1.11 -17.82
C GLY A 10 -9.53 0.51 -18.87
N LYS A 11 -9.98 -0.74 -18.74
CA LYS A 11 -10.87 -1.43 -19.71
C LYS A 11 -12.35 -1.46 -19.27
N SER A 12 -13.28 -1.60 -20.22
CA SER A 12 -14.71 -1.84 -19.93
C SER A 12 -14.87 -3.11 -19.09
N THR A 13 -15.80 -3.10 -18.14
CA THR A 13 -15.90 -4.14 -17.10
C THR A 13 -17.29 -4.76 -17.11
N THR A 14 -17.34 -6.08 -17.27
CA THR A 14 -18.52 -6.90 -16.97
C THR A 14 -18.34 -7.46 -15.57
N TYR A 15 -19.31 -7.22 -14.68
CA TYR A 15 -19.26 -7.81 -13.33
C TYR A 15 -19.62 -9.29 -13.42
N ALA A 16 -18.88 -10.13 -12.69
CA ALA A 16 -19.20 -11.53 -12.57
C ALA A 16 -20.42 -11.71 -11.65
N ASP A 17 -21.39 -12.52 -12.08
CA ASP A 17 -22.59 -12.82 -11.29
C ASP A 17 -22.39 -14.00 -10.31
N ARG A 18 -21.15 -14.52 -10.23
CA ARG A 18 -20.73 -15.64 -9.37
C ARG A 18 -19.29 -15.48 -8.95
N TYR A 19 -18.91 -16.19 -7.89
CA TYR A 19 -17.52 -16.23 -7.42
C TYR A 19 -16.56 -16.70 -8.53
N ASP A 20 -15.48 -15.94 -8.72
CA ASP A 20 -14.48 -16.21 -9.74
C ASP A 20 -13.05 -15.79 -9.28
N PRO A 21 -12.21 -16.76 -8.84
CA PRO A 21 -10.84 -16.48 -8.46
C PRO A 21 -9.92 -16.20 -9.65
N GLY A 22 -10.34 -16.54 -10.88
CA GLY A 22 -9.60 -16.27 -12.11
C GLY A 22 -9.51 -14.78 -12.46
N LEU A 23 -10.29 -13.94 -11.78
CA LEU A 23 -10.23 -12.48 -11.90
C LEU A 23 -8.96 -11.87 -11.31
N LEU A 24 -8.30 -12.54 -10.36
CA LEU A 24 -7.10 -12.03 -9.70
C LEU A 24 -5.95 -11.93 -10.68
N PHE A 25 -5.32 -10.75 -10.74
CA PHE A 25 -4.19 -10.48 -11.63
C PHE A 25 -2.93 -10.18 -10.82
N PRO A 26 -2.01 -11.15 -10.69
CA PRO A 26 -0.74 -10.95 -9.99
C PRO A 26 0.26 -10.19 -10.85
N ILE A 27 0.93 -9.20 -10.26
CA ILE A 27 2.01 -8.43 -10.87
C ILE A 27 3.31 -8.74 -10.13
N PRO A 28 4.35 -9.25 -10.81
CA PRO A 28 5.65 -9.50 -10.17
C PRO A 28 6.26 -8.23 -9.58
N ARG A 29 6.78 -8.31 -8.36
CA ARG A 29 7.48 -7.19 -7.71
C ARG A 29 8.84 -6.94 -8.37
N GLN A 30 9.49 -8.00 -8.85
CA GLN A 30 10.91 -7.97 -9.22
C GLN A 30 11.22 -6.92 -10.30
N GLY A 31 10.41 -6.82 -11.36
CA GLY A 31 10.70 -5.89 -12.45
C GLY A 31 10.79 -4.42 -12.01
N LYS A 32 10.06 -4.03 -10.95
CA LYS A 32 10.12 -2.68 -10.37
C LYS A 32 11.15 -2.54 -9.26
N ARG A 33 11.48 -3.63 -8.58
CA ARG A 33 12.61 -3.72 -7.65
C ARG A 33 13.95 -3.60 -8.37
N ASP A 34 14.07 -4.13 -9.58
CA ASP A 34 15.25 -3.98 -10.42
C ASP A 34 15.57 -2.50 -10.71
N GLU A 35 14.54 -1.67 -10.94
CA GLU A 35 14.68 -0.22 -11.18
C GLU A 35 15.26 0.56 -9.98
N ILE A 36 15.18 0.01 -8.78
CA ILE A 36 15.69 0.60 -7.52
C ILE A 36 16.83 -0.21 -6.91
N GLY A 37 17.41 -1.14 -7.67
CA GLY A 37 18.58 -1.93 -7.26
C GLY A 37 18.31 -2.95 -6.15
N VAL A 38 17.07 -3.44 -6.03
CA VAL A 38 16.70 -4.50 -5.08
C VAL A 38 16.76 -5.86 -5.78
N ALA A 39 17.76 -6.67 -5.42
CA ALA A 39 17.99 -7.98 -6.00
C ALA A 39 16.94 -9.02 -5.53
N GLU A 40 16.65 -9.98 -6.40
CA GLU A 40 15.75 -11.08 -6.06
C GLU A 40 16.31 -11.90 -4.88
N GLY A 41 15.47 -12.13 -3.86
CA GLY A 41 15.84 -12.90 -2.67
C GLY A 41 16.68 -12.15 -1.62
N ASP A 42 17.17 -10.94 -1.92
CA ASP A 42 17.97 -10.12 -0.99
C ASP A 42 17.27 -8.76 -0.75
N LEU A 43 16.16 -8.81 0.01
CA LEU A 43 15.41 -7.60 0.31
C LEU A 43 16.12 -6.79 1.40
N PRO A 44 16.43 -5.50 1.15
CA PRO A 44 17.06 -4.63 2.15
C PRO A 44 16.07 -4.12 3.21
N PHE A 45 14.83 -4.64 3.20
CA PHE A 45 13.74 -4.29 4.09
C PHE A 45 12.88 -5.51 4.40
N HIS A 46 12.32 -5.51 5.60
CA HIS A 46 11.12 -6.25 5.98
C HIS A 46 9.88 -5.39 5.72
N GLY A 47 8.70 -5.99 5.65
CA GLY A 47 7.50 -5.19 5.45
C GLY A 47 6.25 -5.97 5.09
N VAL A 48 5.20 -5.20 4.89
CA VAL A 48 3.85 -5.69 4.57
C VAL A 48 3.12 -4.63 3.75
N ASP A 49 2.30 -5.07 2.81
CA ASP A 49 1.28 -4.22 2.19
C ASP A 49 -0.04 -4.49 2.91
N VAL A 50 -0.52 -3.51 3.68
CA VAL A 50 -1.80 -3.60 4.39
C VAL A 50 -2.88 -3.04 3.49
N TRP A 51 -3.89 -3.84 3.17
CA TRP A 51 -5.02 -3.42 2.36
C TRP A 51 -6.29 -3.41 3.21
N ASN A 52 -7.15 -2.42 2.97
CA ASN A 52 -8.50 -2.41 3.53
C ASN A 52 -9.54 -2.50 2.41
N GLY A 53 -10.37 -3.55 2.46
CA GLY A 53 -11.52 -3.72 1.57
C GLY A 53 -12.81 -3.35 2.31
N TYR A 54 -13.45 -2.26 1.88
CA TYR A 54 -14.61 -1.71 2.57
C TYR A 54 -15.95 -2.15 1.98
N GLU A 55 -15.91 -2.86 0.85
CA GLU A 55 -17.09 -3.22 0.04
C GLU A 55 -17.21 -4.74 -0.14
N LEU A 56 -16.84 -5.54 0.88
CA LEU A 56 -17.00 -7.00 0.83
C LEU A 56 -18.43 -7.41 1.21
N SER A 57 -19.07 -8.18 0.34
CA SER A 57 -20.43 -8.68 0.55
C SER A 57 -20.62 -10.06 -0.09
N TRP A 58 -21.49 -10.89 0.51
CA TRP A 58 -21.88 -12.20 -0.02
C TRP A 58 -23.30 -12.57 0.43
N LEU A 59 -23.83 -13.71 -0.01
CA LEU A 59 -25.11 -14.24 0.45
C LEU A 59 -24.90 -15.36 1.47
N ASP A 60 -25.67 -15.38 2.56
CA ASP A 60 -25.75 -16.57 3.39
C ASP A 60 -26.44 -17.74 2.65
N LEU A 61 -26.46 -18.94 3.23
CA LEU A 61 -27.08 -20.11 2.60
C LEU A 61 -28.58 -19.93 2.31
N ARG A 62 -29.26 -18.99 2.97
CA ARG A 62 -30.68 -18.67 2.74
C ARG A 62 -30.85 -17.56 1.70
N GLY A 63 -29.78 -16.88 1.30
CA GLY A 63 -29.78 -15.84 0.29
C GLY A 63 -29.86 -14.43 0.87
N LYS A 64 -29.68 -14.27 2.19
CA LYS A 64 -29.62 -12.96 2.81
C LYS A 64 -28.23 -12.35 2.56
N PRO A 65 -28.14 -11.11 2.07
CA PRO A 65 -26.87 -10.41 2.00
C PRO A 65 -26.20 -10.27 3.38
N VAL A 66 -24.89 -10.43 3.40
CA VAL A 66 -23.99 -10.27 4.53
C VAL A 66 -22.85 -9.35 4.09
N VAL A 67 -22.48 -8.39 4.92
CA VAL A 67 -21.43 -7.41 4.62
C VAL A 67 -20.31 -7.50 5.65
N ALA A 68 -19.08 -7.23 5.22
CA ALA A 68 -17.91 -7.12 6.09
C ALA A 68 -16.94 -6.07 5.58
N VAL A 69 -16.12 -5.55 6.49
CA VAL A 69 -14.89 -4.84 6.17
C VAL A 69 -13.75 -5.83 6.35
N ALA A 70 -12.86 -5.89 5.36
CA ALA A 70 -11.72 -6.80 5.35
C ALA A 70 -10.42 -6.03 5.49
N GLU A 71 -9.51 -6.55 6.31
CA GLU A 71 -8.11 -6.17 6.34
C GLU A 71 -7.29 -7.33 5.77
N PHE A 72 -6.39 -7.05 4.83
CA PHE A 72 -5.48 -8.02 4.25
C PHE A 72 -4.05 -7.56 4.46
N ARG A 73 -3.16 -8.49 4.81
CA ARG A 73 -1.73 -8.22 5.01
C ARG A 73 -0.92 -9.14 4.12
N PHE A 74 -0.33 -8.55 3.08
CA PHE A 74 0.55 -9.24 2.14
C PHE A 74 2.00 -9.00 2.55
N PRO A 75 2.78 -10.02 2.94
CA PRO A 75 4.20 -9.83 3.23
C PRO A 75 4.93 -9.19 2.04
N ALA A 76 5.86 -8.26 2.30
CA ALA A 76 6.68 -7.67 1.24
C ALA A 76 7.59 -8.72 0.55
N THR A 77 7.74 -9.89 1.16
CA THR A 77 8.45 -11.06 0.61
C THR A 77 7.65 -11.84 -0.43
N THR A 78 6.34 -11.57 -0.62
CA THR A 78 5.58 -12.23 -1.68
C THR A 78 6.15 -11.87 -3.05
N PRO A 79 6.27 -12.82 -4.00
CA PRO A 79 6.82 -12.52 -5.33
C PRO A 79 5.94 -11.56 -6.13
N ASN A 80 4.63 -11.54 -5.88
CA ASN A 80 3.67 -10.69 -6.58
C ASN A 80 2.93 -9.76 -5.62
N ILE A 81 2.60 -8.56 -6.12
CA ILE A 81 1.45 -7.79 -5.66
C ILE A 81 0.19 -8.26 -6.41
N VAL A 82 -0.99 -7.91 -5.89
CA VAL A 82 -2.27 -8.14 -6.59
C VAL A 82 -2.75 -6.81 -7.14
N GLU A 83 -3.08 -6.76 -8.43
CA GLU A 83 -3.55 -5.53 -9.08
C GLU A 83 -4.91 -5.08 -8.51
N SER A 84 -5.04 -3.82 -8.11
CA SER A 84 -6.16 -3.34 -7.29
C SER A 84 -7.55 -3.46 -7.94
N LYS A 85 -7.68 -3.25 -9.26
CA LYS A 85 -8.95 -3.48 -9.95
C LYS A 85 -9.27 -4.96 -10.07
N SER A 86 -8.30 -5.80 -10.42
CA SER A 86 -8.48 -7.25 -10.43
C SER A 86 -8.97 -7.75 -9.06
N PHE A 87 -8.40 -7.21 -7.98
CA PHE A 87 -8.79 -7.53 -6.61
C PHE A 87 -10.22 -7.04 -6.31
N LYS A 88 -10.58 -5.82 -6.71
CA LYS A 88 -11.96 -5.32 -6.62
C LYS A 88 -12.96 -6.25 -7.31
N LEU A 89 -12.68 -6.65 -8.55
CA LEU A 89 -13.56 -7.52 -9.32
C LEU A 89 -13.71 -8.89 -8.65
N TYR A 90 -12.61 -9.44 -8.15
CA TYR A 90 -12.60 -10.66 -7.35
C TYR A 90 -13.48 -10.53 -6.10
N LEU A 91 -13.33 -9.48 -5.28
CA LEU A 91 -14.17 -9.28 -4.09
C LEU A 91 -15.65 -9.12 -4.46
N ASN A 92 -15.97 -8.41 -5.55
CA ASN A 92 -17.34 -8.25 -6.02
C ASN A 92 -17.95 -9.56 -6.55
N SER A 93 -17.14 -10.52 -6.99
CA SER A 93 -17.62 -11.83 -7.45
C SER A 93 -18.34 -12.61 -6.32
N PHE A 94 -18.06 -12.28 -5.05
CA PHE A 94 -18.76 -12.86 -3.91
C PHE A 94 -20.18 -12.34 -3.71
N ALA A 95 -20.55 -11.19 -4.30
CA ALA A 95 -21.77 -10.46 -3.95
C ALA A 95 -23.07 -11.27 -4.16
N GLN A 96 -23.06 -12.21 -5.10
CA GLN A 96 -24.17 -13.14 -5.37
C GLN A 96 -23.85 -14.59 -5.00
N GLU A 97 -22.67 -14.85 -4.45
CA GLU A 97 -22.24 -16.19 -4.06
C GLU A 97 -22.81 -16.57 -2.70
N ARG A 98 -23.29 -17.82 -2.57
CA ARG A 98 -23.80 -18.35 -1.31
C ARG A 98 -22.68 -19.02 -0.53
N MET A 99 -22.37 -18.46 0.63
CA MET A 99 -21.29 -18.93 1.50
C MET A 99 -21.86 -19.42 2.83
N ALA A 100 -21.27 -20.50 3.36
CA ALA A 100 -21.70 -21.11 4.61
C ALA A 100 -21.53 -20.21 5.86
N GLY A 101 -20.74 -19.14 5.73
CA GLY A 101 -20.51 -18.13 6.76
C GLY A 101 -19.18 -17.43 6.58
N THR A 102 -18.85 -16.53 7.51
CA THR A 102 -17.62 -15.71 7.47
C THR A 102 -16.35 -16.55 7.41
N ALA A 103 -16.29 -17.70 8.11
CA ALA A 103 -15.12 -18.59 8.07
C ALA A 103 -14.86 -19.16 6.67
N ALA A 104 -15.92 -19.58 5.95
CA ALA A 104 -15.78 -20.09 4.59
C ALA A 104 -15.30 -18.99 3.60
N VAL A 105 -15.78 -17.76 3.79
CA VAL A 105 -15.31 -16.59 3.03
C VAL A 105 -13.84 -16.31 3.33
N HIS A 106 -13.46 -16.26 4.61
CA HIS A 106 -12.07 -16.07 5.05
C HIS A 106 -11.14 -17.11 4.41
N ASP A 107 -11.47 -18.41 4.50
CA ASP A 107 -10.61 -19.47 3.99
C ASP A 107 -10.49 -19.45 2.46
N THR A 108 -11.56 -19.07 1.77
CA THR A 108 -11.58 -18.86 0.32
C THR A 108 -10.67 -17.70 -0.07
N LEU A 109 -10.85 -16.53 0.56
CA LEU A 109 -10.01 -15.35 0.34
C LEU A 109 -8.54 -15.67 0.60
N ARG A 110 -8.22 -16.32 1.72
CA ARG A 110 -6.86 -16.67 2.10
C ARG A 110 -6.21 -17.58 1.07
N ARG A 111 -6.91 -18.64 0.65
CA ARG A 111 -6.39 -19.58 -0.37
C ARG A 111 -6.08 -18.86 -1.68
N ASP A 112 -7.04 -18.10 -2.20
CA ASP A 112 -6.93 -17.52 -3.54
C ASP A 112 -5.92 -16.37 -3.60
N LEU A 113 -5.92 -15.50 -2.59
CA LEU A 113 -4.96 -14.40 -2.49
C LEU A 113 -3.54 -14.90 -2.19
N SER A 114 -3.40 -15.99 -1.43
CA SER A 114 -2.09 -16.61 -1.23
C SER A 114 -1.56 -17.23 -2.52
N ALA A 115 -2.44 -17.87 -3.31
CA ALA A 115 -2.08 -18.41 -4.61
C ALA A 115 -1.67 -17.30 -5.62
N ALA A 116 -2.40 -16.19 -5.66
CA ALA A 116 -2.09 -15.07 -6.55
C ALA A 116 -0.79 -14.35 -6.15
N SER A 117 -0.64 -14.02 -4.86
CA SER A 117 0.55 -13.29 -4.38
C SER A 117 1.81 -14.16 -4.33
N GLY A 118 1.66 -15.49 -4.20
CA GLY A 118 2.75 -16.44 -4.07
C GLY A 118 3.30 -16.57 -2.64
N GLY A 119 2.51 -16.19 -1.63
CA GLY A 119 2.86 -16.35 -0.22
C GLY A 119 1.63 -16.25 0.68
N THR A 120 1.77 -16.61 1.96
CA THR A 120 0.64 -16.57 2.91
C THR A 120 0.16 -15.13 3.15
N VAL A 121 -1.14 -14.91 3.00
CA VAL A 121 -1.81 -13.64 3.31
C VAL A 121 -2.59 -13.76 4.61
N ASP A 122 -2.44 -12.80 5.52
CA ASP A 122 -3.26 -12.72 6.73
C ASP A 122 -4.50 -11.87 6.45
N ILE A 123 -5.65 -12.32 6.96
CA ILE A 123 -6.95 -11.70 6.69
C ILE A 123 -7.73 -11.55 7.97
N VAL A 124 -8.33 -10.38 8.19
CA VAL A 124 -9.28 -10.14 9.26
C VAL A 124 -10.58 -9.64 8.65
N LEU A 125 -11.68 -10.33 8.93
CA LEU A 125 -13.03 -9.91 8.52
C LEU A 125 -13.78 -9.41 9.73
N ARG A 126 -14.34 -8.19 9.65
CA ARG A 126 -15.13 -7.56 10.70
C ARG A 126 -16.49 -7.14 10.16
N ALA A 127 -17.55 -7.40 10.90
CA ALA A 127 -18.84 -6.78 10.66
C ALA A 127 -18.76 -5.27 10.95
N PRO A 128 -19.58 -4.43 10.30
CA PRO A 128 -19.51 -2.97 10.48
C PRO A 128 -19.63 -2.51 11.94
N ASN A 129 -20.48 -3.17 12.74
CA ASN A 129 -20.67 -2.84 14.15
C ASN A 129 -19.47 -3.18 15.04
N GLU A 130 -18.59 -4.09 14.61
CA GLU A 130 -17.33 -4.36 15.33
C GLU A 130 -16.31 -3.21 15.16
N LEU A 131 -16.58 -2.27 14.25
CA LEU A 131 -15.79 -1.06 14.05
C LEU A 131 -16.36 0.16 14.77
N ASP A 132 -17.52 0.03 15.45
CA ASP A 132 -18.15 1.12 16.18
C ASP A 132 -17.17 1.70 17.23
N GLY A 133 -17.00 3.02 17.22
CA GLY A 133 -16.08 3.70 18.12
C GLY A 133 -14.60 3.61 17.75
N THR A 134 -14.22 2.96 16.64
CA THR A 134 -12.83 2.97 16.14
C THR A 134 -12.45 4.40 15.72
N PRO A 135 -11.48 5.05 16.38
CA PRO A 135 -11.11 6.42 16.04
C PRO A 135 -10.39 6.48 14.70
N LEU A 136 -10.50 7.63 14.02
CA LEU A 136 -9.58 7.96 12.95
C LEU A 136 -8.18 8.18 13.56
N GLY A 137 -7.15 7.71 12.87
CA GLY A 137 -5.76 7.87 13.29
C GLY A 137 -4.88 8.38 12.16
N GLU A 138 -4.44 9.63 12.27
CA GLU A 138 -3.41 10.17 11.37
C GLU A 138 -2.02 9.67 11.79
N PRO A 139 -1.06 9.56 10.85
CA PRO A 139 0.30 9.20 11.19
C PRO A 139 0.91 10.18 12.21
N GLU A 140 1.49 9.65 13.28
CA GLU A 140 2.13 10.43 14.33
C GLU A 140 3.55 10.88 13.91
N GLY A 141 4.00 12.04 14.38
CA GLY A 141 5.33 12.55 14.12
C GLY A 141 5.35 14.06 13.86
N LEU A 142 6.53 14.59 13.52
CA LEU A 142 6.68 15.98 13.15
C LEU A 142 6.18 16.20 11.71
N LEU A 143 5.17 17.05 11.58
CA LEU A 143 4.61 17.42 10.28
C LEU A 143 5.58 18.31 9.49
N LEU A 144 5.92 17.87 8.27
CA LEU A 144 6.80 18.61 7.36
C LEU A 144 6.07 19.71 6.57
N ASP A 145 4.76 19.55 6.36
CA ASP A 145 3.99 20.27 5.35
C ASP A 145 3.82 21.78 5.62
N THR A 146 4.13 22.25 6.81
CA THR A 146 3.97 23.67 7.20
C THR A 146 5.19 24.53 6.87
N GLN A 147 6.22 23.96 6.23
CA GLN A 147 7.41 24.69 5.81
C GLN A 147 7.10 25.62 4.64
N ASP A 148 7.58 26.86 4.71
CA ASP A 148 7.50 27.83 3.61
C ASP A 148 8.67 27.61 2.65
N LEU A 149 8.42 26.91 1.54
CA LEU A 149 9.43 26.50 0.55
C LEU A 149 8.91 26.73 -0.88
N ASP A 150 9.83 27.03 -1.78
CA ASP A 150 9.56 26.96 -3.22
C ASP A 150 9.67 25.53 -3.75
N PHE A 151 8.76 25.18 -4.68
CA PHE A 151 8.68 23.89 -5.36
C PHE A 151 8.65 24.06 -6.89
N ASP A 152 9.63 23.49 -7.58
CA ASP A 152 9.78 23.57 -9.04
C ASP A 152 9.93 22.18 -9.72
N SER A 153 9.97 21.11 -8.93
CA SER A 153 10.12 19.73 -9.40
C SER A 153 8.96 18.86 -8.95
N TYR A 154 8.28 18.24 -9.92
CA TYR A 154 7.06 17.46 -9.70
C TYR A 154 7.12 16.05 -10.29
N GLY A 155 8.27 15.61 -10.81
CA GLY A 155 8.44 14.28 -11.39
C GLY A 155 9.53 14.24 -12.46
N PRO A 156 10.34 13.17 -12.55
CA PRO A 156 10.37 11.99 -11.66
C PRO A 156 10.93 12.30 -10.25
N PRO A 157 10.89 11.34 -9.29
CA PRO A 157 11.42 11.53 -7.95
C PRO A 157 12.90 11.92 -7.96
N ARG A 158 13.25 12.94 -7.16
CA ARG A 158 14.59 13.57 -7.13
C ARG A 158 15.32 13.23 -5.85
N ALA A 159 15.96 12.07 -5.80
CA ALA A 159 16.73 11.61 -4.64
C ALA A 159 17.88 12.55 -4.25
N ASP A 160 18.33 13.43 -5.15
CA ASP A 160 19.33 14.46 -4.88
C ASP A 160 18.85 15.59 -3.94
N PHE A 161 17.55 15.70 -3.69
CA PHE A 161 17.04 16.57 -2.62
C PHE A 161 17.27 16.00 -1.22
N LEU A 162 17.55 14.70 -1.09
CA LEU A 162 17.80 14.09 0.21
C LEU A 162 19.21 14.41 0.70
N GLY A 163 19.31 14.82 1.96
CA GLY A 163 20.56 15.12 2.64
C GLY A 163 20.41 14.97 4.15
N THR A 164 21.50 15.18 4.88
CA THR A 164 21.54 15.11 6.34
C THR A 164 22.38 16.23 6.92
N HIS A 165 22.06 16.61 8.16
CA HIS A 165 22.86 17.47 9.01
C HIS A 165 23.59 16.62 10.06
N ASP A 166 24.70 17.13 10.60
CA ASP A 166 25.43 16.44 11.67
C ASP A 166 24.58 16.35 12.95
N GLY A 167 24.60 15.17 13.57
CA GLY A 167 23.89 14.92 14.83
C GLY A 167 22.92 13.76 14.69
N VAL A 168 23.13 12.73 15.53
CA VAL A 168 22.29 11.53 15.54
C VAL A 168 21.00 11.80 16.30
N VAL A 169 19.87 11.54 15.64
CA VAL A 169 18.52 11.66 16.20
C VAL A 169 17.76 10.35 16.06
N THR A 170 16.72 10.20 16.87
CA THR A 170 15.62 9.26 16.65
C THR A 170 14.36 10.08 16.57
N GLU A 171 13.75 10.16 15.38
CA GLU A 171 12.54 10.95 15.18
C GLU A 171 11.63 10.30 14.14
N THR A 172 10.41 10.82 14.06
CA THR A 172 9.41 10.42 13.06
C THR A 172 8.91 11.67 12.36
N LEU A 173 9.00 11.67 11.03
CA LEU A 173 8.60 12.77 10.17
C LEU A 173 7.36 12.34 9.36
N VAL A 174 6.42 13.26 9.17
CA VAL A 174 5.16 12.98 8.48
C VAL A 174 4.91 14.03 7.39
N SER A 175 4.37 13.57 6.26
CA SER A 175 3.79 14.44 5.23
C SER A 175 2.47 13.88 4.73
N HIS A 176 1.48 14.76 4.53
CA HIS A 176 0.19 14.45 3.91
C HIS A 176 0.17 14.79 2.41
N LEU A 177 1.29 15.26 1.85
CA LEU A 177 1.41 15.79 0.49
C LEU A 177 1.88 14.77 -0.54
N LEU A 178 2.05 13.50 -0.15
CA LEU A 178 2.42 12.44 -1.09
C LEU A 178 1.31 12.26 -2.14
N ARG A 179 1.67 12.50 -3.39
CA ARG A 179 0.82 12.25 -4.55
C ARG A 179 1.66 11.59 -5.64
N SER A 180 1.08 10.65 -6.36
CA SER A 180 1.63 10.05 -7.58
C SER A 180 0.50 9.81 -8.59
N ASN A 181 0.78 9.12 -9.68
CA ASN A 181 -0.21 8.68 -10.65
C ASN A 181 -0.16 7.17 -10.84
N CYS A 182 -1.32 6.58 -11.09
CA CYS A 182 -1.42 5.15 -11.31
C CYS A 182 -0.85 4.78 -12.69
N PRO A 183 0.02 3.76 -12.78
CA PRO A 183 0.67 3.36 -14.03
C PRO A 183 -0.26 2.88 -15.13
N VAL A 184 -1.47 2.47 -14.80
CA VAL A 184 -2.40 1.93 -15.81
C VAL A 184 -3.46 2.95 -16.23
N THR A 185 -3.96 3.78 -15.31
CA THR A 185 -5.05 4.74 -15.61
C THR A 185 -4.60 6.18 -15.74
N GLY A 186 -3.41 6.53 -15.25
CA GLY A 186 -2.96 7.92 -15.10
C GLY A 186 -3.72 8.73 -14.05
N GLN A 187 -4.65 8.12 -13.29
CA GLN A 187 -5.40 8.83 -12.25
C GLN A 187 -4.51 9.20 -11.05
N PRO A 188 -4.82 10.29 -10.32
CA PRO A 188 -4.02 10.80 -9.21
C PRO A 188 -4.17 10.00 -7.90
N ASP A 189 -3.09 9.46 -7.39
CA ASP A 189 -3.02 8.72 -6.13
C ASP A 189 -2.64 9.67 -4.99
N TRP A 190 -3.35 9.60 -3.87
CA TRP A 190 -3.16 10.48 -2.73
C TRP A 190 -2.78 9.67 -1.51
N GLY A 191 -1.81 10.12 -0.73
CA GLY A 191 -1.41 9.44 0.49
C GLY A 191 -0.80 10.37 1.53
N SER A 192 -0.73 9.84 2.75
CA SER A 192 0.15 10.35 3.79
C SER A 192 1.34 9.39 3.91
N VAL A 193 2.52 9.89 4.27
CA VAL A 193 3.72 9.09 4.48
C VAL A 193 4.38 9.46 5.80
N GLN A 194 4.81 8.45 6.53
CA GLN A 194 5.55 8.53 7.78
C GLN A 194 6.94 7.92 7.56
N VAL A 195 7.97 8.64 7.98
CA VAL A 195 9.37 8.22 7.96
C VAL A 195 9.89 8.25 9.40
N ALA A 196 9.99 7.08 10.01
CA ALA A 196 10.60 6.90 11.33
C ALA A 196 12.02 6.40 11.15
N TYR A 197 13.00 7.05 11.78
CA TYR A 197 14.40 6.67 11.58
C TYR A 197 15.28 7.01 12.78
N THR A 198 16.43 6.34 12.82
CA THR A 198 17.54 6.66 13.71
C THR A 198 18.82 6.83 12.90
N GLY A 199 19.44 8.00 12.95
CA GLY A 199 20.60 8.34 12.11
C GLY A 199 20.94 9.82 12.19
N ASN A 200 21.83 10.30 11.32
CA ASN A 200 22.05 11.73 11.16
C ASN A 200 20.73 12.43 10.79
N ALA A 201 20.49 13.61 11.35
CA ALA A 201 19.24 14.34 11.15
C ALA A 201 18.99 14.61 9.65
N ILE A 202 17.93 14.03 9.09
CA ILE A 202 17.56 14.23 7.69
C ILE A 202 17.17 15.69 7.46
N ASP A 203 17.64 16.27 6.36
CA ASP A 203 17.24 17.62 5.96
C ASP A 203 15.74 17.66 5.63
N ARG A 204 14.96 18.30 6.50
CA ARG A 204 13.49 18.32 6.46
C ARG A 204 12.93 19.04 5.23
N ALA A 205 13.63 20.08 4.76
CA ALA A 205 13.25 20.80 3.54
C ALA A 205 13.52 19.96 2.30
N GLY A 206 14.70 19.34 2.22
CA GLY A 206 15.07 18.37 1.20
C GLY A 206 14.12 17.17 1.12
N LEU A 207 13.78 16.56 2.27
CA LEU A 207 12.80 15.47 2.34
C LEU A 207 11.43 15.90 1.83
N LEU A 208 10.93 17.07 2.21
CA LEU A 208 9.63 17.54 1.71
C LEU A 208 9.64 17.76 0.18
N ARG A 209 10.70 18.39 -0.36
CA ARG A 209 10.85 18.55 -1.82
C ARG A 209 10.95 17.20 -2.54
N TYR A 210 11.66 16.23 -1.95
CA TYR A 210 11.73 14.87 -2.47
C TYR A 210 10.35 14.22 -2.54
N LEU A 211 9.56 14.25 -1.46
CA LEU A 211 8.22 13.66 -1.45
C LEU A 211 7.28 14.37 -2.44
N VAL A 212 7.35 15.69 -2.57
CA VAL A 212 6.57 16.45 -3.56
C VAL A 212 6.99 16.14 -5.00
N SER A 213 8.25 15.75 -5.25
CA SER A 213 8.71 15.37 -6.59
C SER A 213 8.05 14.09 -7.13
N PHE A 214 7.32 13.31 -6.31
CA PHE A 214 6.49 12.20 -6.80
C PHE A 214 5.22 12.66 -7.53
N ARG A 215 4.84 13.94 -7.43
CA ARG A 215 3.50 14.44 -7.77
C ARG A 215 3.00 13.99 -9.15
N SER A 216 3.83 14.00 -10.17
CA SER A 216 3.50 13.59 -11.55
C SER A 216 4.16 12.26 -11.94
N HIS A 217 4.87 11.63 -11.01
CA HIS A 217 5.48 10.32 -11.20
C HIS A 217 4.42 9.22 -11.27
N THR A 218 4.73 8.17 -12.01
CA THR A 218 3.80 7.09 -12.32
C THR A 218 4.36 5.77 -11.80
N GLU A 219 3.78 5.26 -10.72
CA GLU A 219 4.31 4.11 -9.99
C GLU A 219 3.22 3.50 -9.09
N PHE A 220 3.28 2.21 -8.79
CA PHE A 220 2.35 1.60 -7.83
C PHE A 220 2.65 2.06 -6.39
N HIS A 221 1.66 2.01 -5.49
CA HIS A 221 1.80 2.47 -4.11
C HIS A 221 2.95 1.75 -3.39
N GLU A 222 3.00 0.43 -3.53
CA GLU A 222 4.03 -0.44 -2.95
C GLU A 222 5.43 -0.04 -3.42
N GLN A 223 5.55 0.29 -4.70
CA GLN A 223 6.82 0.66 -5.33
C GLN A 223 7.25 2.07 -4.96
N CYS A 224 6.32 3.02 -4.82
CA CYS A 224 6.62 4.35 -4.30
C CYS A 224 7.27 4.25 -2.92
N VAL A 225 6.73 3.40 -2.03
CA VAL A 225 7.27 3.23 -0.67
C VAL A 225 8.63 2.52 -0.70
N GLU A 226 8.79 1.48 -1.53
CA GLU A 226 10.09 0.82 -1.69
C GLU A 226 11.16 1.80 -2.23
N ARG A 227 10.81 2.66 -3.19
CA ARG A 227 11.69 3.73 -3.69
C ARG A 227 12.04 4.75 -2.62
N ILE A 228 11.05 5.25 -1.86
CA ILE A 228 11.30 6.17 -0.74
C ILE A 228 12.26 5.55 0.28
N PHE A 229 12.05 4.29 0.64
CA PHE A 229 12.93 3.57 1.54
C PHE A 229 14.36 3.47 0.98
N MET A 230 14.51 3.04 -0.26
CA MET A 230 15.82 2.85 -0.89
C MET A 230 16.58 4.15 -1.08
N ASP A 231 15.91 5.22 -1.53
CA ASP A 231 16.53 6.52 -1.73
C ASP A 231 17.00 7.14 -0.40
N ILE A 232 16.18 7.06 0.66
CA ILE A 232 16.58 7.51 2.01
C ILE A 232 17.74 6.66 2.52
N ARG A 233 17.69 5.33 2.37
CA ARG A 233 18.77 4.43 2.77
C ARG A 233 20.09 4.79 2.08
N ALA A 234 20.06 5.05 0.78
CA ALA A 234 21.24 5.38 -0.01
C ALA A 234 21.80 6.78 0.27
N ARG A 235 20.93 7.78 0.45
CA ARG A 235 21.32 9.19 0.59
C ARG A 235 21.56 9.65 2.02
N CYS A 236 20.82 9.09 2.97
CA CYS A 236 20.85 9.50 4.37
C CYS A 236 21.50 8.46 5.29
N ALA A 237 21.68 7.21 4.81
CA ALA A 237 22.32 6.10 5.52
C ALA A 237 21.91 5.96 7.01
N PRO A 238 20.60 5.98 7.33
CA PRO A 238 20.16 5.80 8.71
C PRO A 238 20.52 4.39 9.22
N ARG A 239 20.73 4.27 10.53
CA ARG A 239 20.96 2.99 11.22
C ARG A 239 19.68 2.15 11.26
N GLU A 240 18.54 2.82 11.48
CA GLU A 240 17.21 2.22 11.47
C GLU A 240 16.29 3.08 10.61
N LEU A 241 15.43 2.46 9.81
CA LEU A 241 14.49 3.16 8.93
C LEU A 241 13.19 2.38 8.83
N SER A 242 12.06 3.08 8.98
CA SER A 242 10.74 2.60 8.63
C SER A 242 10.01 3.66 7.80
N VAL A 243 9.46 3.24 6.67
CA VAL A 243 8.63 4.07 5.80
C VAL A 243 7.25 3.44 5.73
N TYR A 244 6.22 4.19 6.11
CA TYR A 244 4.83 3.77 6.05
C TYR A 244 4.02 4.78 5.25
N ALA A 245 3.46 4.37 4.11
CA ALA A 245 2.50 5.20 3.40
C ALA A 245 1.08 4.66 3.55
N ARG A 246 0.11 5.57 3.57
CA ARG A 246 -1.31 5.29 3.72
C ARG A 246 -2.07 6.02 2.63
N TYR A 247 -2.45 5.29 1.58
CA TYR A 247 -3.12 5.87 0.43
C TYR A 247 -4.64 5.92 0.63
N THR A 248 -5.28 6.84 -0.07
CA THR A 248 -6.74 6.92 -0.15
C THR A 248 -7.29 5.79 -1.01
N ARG A 249 -8.50 5.29 -0.69
CA ARG A 249 -9.09 4.20 -1.45
C ARG A 249 -9.40 4.54 -2.91
N ARG A 250 -9.37 3.52 -3.75
CA ARG A 250 -9.98 3.53 -5.10
C ARG A 250 -10.86 2.32 -5.28
N GLY A 251 -12.12 2.56 -5.67
CA GLY A 251 -13.06 1.48 -5.94
C GLY A 251 -13.26 0.54 -4.74
N GLY A 252 -13.28 1.08 -3.52
CA GLY A 252 -13.55 0.29 -2.31
C GLY A 252 -12.32 -0.32 -1.63
N LEU A 253 -11.11 -0.17 -2.20
CA LEU A 253 -9.86 -0.68 -1.61
C LEU A 253 -8.81 0.42 -1.42
N ASP A 254 -8.16 0.45 -0.26
CA ASP A 254 -6.92 1.21 -0.04
C ASP A 254 -5.70 0.28 0.14
N ILE A 255 -4.51 0.85 -0.06
CA ILE A 255 -3.21 0.18 0.06
C ILE A 255 -2.33 1.01 0.98
N ASN A 256 -1.70 0.34 1.96
CA ASN A 256 -0.85 0.95 2.96
C ASN A 256 0.47 0.18 3.05
N PRO A 257 1.43 0.44 2.14
CA PRO A 257 2.71 -0.25 2.14
C PRO A 257 3.59 0.23 3.30
N PHE A 258 4.15 -0.72 4.02
CA PHE A 258 5.12 -0.52 5.11
C PHE A 258 6.42 -1.25 4.79
N ARG A 259 7.55 -0.55 4.94
CA ARG A 259 8.90 -1.10 4.76
C ARG A 259 9.78 -0.67 5.94
N SER A 260 10.55 -1.60 6.51
CA SER A 260 11.37 -1.34 7.69
C SER A 260 12.67 -2.15 7.70
N THR A 261 13.71 -1.61 8.33
CA THR A 261 14.92 -2.36 8.68
C THR A 261 14.69 -3.29 9.87
N ASP A 262 13.68 -3.05 10.70
CA ASP A 262 13.36 -3.90 11.86
C ASP A 262 12.43 -5.05 11.43
N VAL A 263 12.87 -6.29 11.67
CA VAL A 263 12.12 -7.52 11.39
C VAL A 263 10.90 -7.70 12.30
N ALA A 264 10.93 -7.12 13.50
CA ALA A 264 9.84 -7.21 14.47
C ALA A 264 8.79 -6.11 14.29
N ALA A 265 9.05 -5.10 13.44
CA ALA A 265 8.15 -3.98 13.26
C ALA A 265 6.86 -4.42 12.53
N VAL A 266 5.73 -4.24 13.22
CA VAL A 266 4.39 -4.48 12.67
C VAL A 266 3.62 -3.16 12.67
N PRO A 267 3.19 -2.64 11.51
CA PRO A 267 2.46 -1.39 11.47
C PRO A 267 1.03 -1.59 12.01
N GLY A 268 0.57 -0.62 12.80
CA GLY A 268 -0.84 -0.44 13.10
C GLY A 268 -1.65 -0.08 11.84
N ASN A 269 -2.98 -0.17 11.92
CA ASN A 269 -3.88 0.10 10.79
C ASN A 269 -5.06 1.07 11.10
N PRO A 270 -4.89 2.18 11.86
CA PRO A 270 -6.02 3.07 12.17
C PRO A 270 -6.40 3.95 10.98
N ARG A 271 -7.60 3.86 10.40
CA ARG A 271 -7.96 4.63 9.18
C ARG A 271 -7.74 6.16 9.36
N GLY A 272 -7.05 6.80 8.41
CA GLY A 272 -6.90 8.26 8.35
C GLY A 272 -8.16 8.97 7.81
N ALA A 273 -8.25 10.29 7.95
CA ALA A 273 -9.41 11.10 7.60
C ALA A 273 -9.76 11.10 6.10
N ARG A 274 -8.76 10.89 5.23
CA ARG A 274 -8.93 10.88 3.77
C ARG A 274 -9.11 9.46 3.18
N GLN A 275 -8.95 8.41 3.99
CA GLN A 275 -8.84 7.03 3.50
C GLN A 275 -10.17 6.38 3.16
#